data_AF-E5X3D1-F1
#
_entry.id   AF-E5X3D1-F1
#
_cell.length_a   1.000
_cell.length_b   1.000
_cell.length_c   1.000
_cell.angle_alpha   90.00
_cell.angle_beta   90.00
_cell.angle_gamma   90.00
#
_symmetry.space_group_name_H-M   'P 1'
#
loop_
_entity.id
_entity.type
_entity.pdbx_description
1 polymer ?
#
loop_
_entity_poly.entity_id
_entity_poly.type
_entity_poly.pdbx_seq_one_letter_code
_entity_poly.pdbx_strand_id
1 'polypeptide(L)' 'MKTNKKEIVRKSELLAQIRADLKAWEEAEPDFDDNYFDESDVISYYDFLVNKYQDEWVIIDDIREGGSDEGAV' A
#
# COMPACT_ATOMS: atom_id res chain seq x y z
N MET A 1 0.30 -11.00 -30.52
CA MET A 1 -0.18 -11.01 -29.12
C MET A 1 0.74 -10.13 -28.30
N LYS A 2 0.28 -8.95 -27.84
CA LYS A 2 1.03 -8.20 -26.84
C LYS A 2 0.81 -8.93 -25.53
N THR A 3 1.84 -9.59 -25.01
CA THR A 3 1.82 -10.14 -23.67
C THR A 3 1.74 -8.95 -22.71
N ASN A 4 0.54 -8.57 -22.28
CA ASN A 4 0.38 -7.62 -21.19
C ASN A 4 0.96 -8.32 -19.95
N LYS A 5 2.23 -8.03 -19.66
CA LYS A 5 2.88 -8.51 -18.46
C LYS A 5 2.28 -7.69 -17.33
N LYS A 6 1.55 -8.36 -16.43
CA LYS A 6 1.12 -7.72 -15.19
C LYS A 6 2.35 -7.31 -14.39
N GLU A 7 2.30 -6.14 -13.78
CA GLU A 7 3.33 -5.64 -12.86
C GLU A 7 3.20 -6.37 -11.53
N ILE A 8 4.34 -6.75 -10.94
CA ILE A 8 4.39 -7.38 -9.63
C ILE A 8 4.63 -6.28 -8.61
N VAL A 9 3.67 -6.06 -7.71
CA VAL A 9 3.71 -5.01 -6.69
C VAL A 9 3.72 -5.65 -5.31
N ARG A 10 4.64 -5.27 -4.43
CA ARG A 10 4.67 -5.75 -3.05
C ARG A 10 3.75 -4.92 -2.18
N LYS A 11 2.95 -5.57 -1.34
CA LYS A 11 2.01 -4.90 -0.44
C LYS A 11 2.74 -3.99 0.54
N SER A 12 3.87 -4.44 1.10
CA SER A 12 4.68 -3.64 2.04
C SER A 12 5.19 -2.33 1.41
N GLU A 13 5.70 -2.42 0.18
CA GLU A 13 6.26 -1.30 -0.59
C GLU A 13 5.15 -0.34 -1.03
N LEU A 14 4.02 -0.86 -1.52
CA LEU A 14 2.89 -0.04 -1.91
C LEU A 14 2.31 0.73 -0.73
N LEU A 15 2.14 0.09 0.43
CA LEU A 15 1.68 0.79 1.65
C LEU A 15 2.68 1.86 2.11
N ALA A 16 3.99 1.59 2.04
CA ALA A 16 5.00 2.58 2.39
C ALA A 16 4.98 3.79 1.45
N GLN A 17 4.81 3.55 0.14
CA GLN A 17 4.67 4.62 -0.85
C GLN A 17 3.42 5.46 -0.59
N ILE A 18 2.27 4.82 -0.34
CA ILE A 18 1.02 5.52 -0.04
C ILE A 18 1.17 6.42 1.20
N ARG A 19 1.78 5.92 2.28
CA ARG A 19 2.03 6.74 3.48
C ARG A 19 2.88 7.96 3.17
N ALA A 20 3.94 7.78 2.37
CA ALA A 20 4.81 8.87 1.98
C ALA A 20 4.08 9.89 1.11
N ASP A 21 3.25 9.44 0.16
CA ASP A 21 2.50 10.29 -0.75
C ASP A 21 1.42 11.10 -0.01
N LEU A 22 0.67 10.45 0.89
CA LEU A 22 -0.34 11.13 1.71
C LEU A 22 0.30 12.17 2.63
N LYS A 23 1.43 11.84 3.25
CA LYS A 23 2.18 12.80 4.06
C LYS A 23 2.73 13.97 3.24
N ALA A 24 3.22 13.70 2.04
CA ALA A 24 3.69 14.76 1.14
C ALA A 24 2.55 15.68 0.69
N TRP A 25 1.33 15.15 0.52
CA TRP A 25 0.14 15.96 0.24
C TRP A 25 -0.29 16.79 1.44
N GLU A 26 -0.26 16.23 2.63
CA GLU A 26 -0.51 16.94 3.89
C GLU A 26 0.47 18.12 4.08
N GLU A 27 1.77 17.91 3.83
CA GLU A 27 2.76 18.98 3.93
C GLU A 27 2.66 20.03 2.80
N ALA A 28 2.13 19.65 1.64
CA ALA A 28 1.99 20.54 0.49
C ALA A 28 0.77 21.45 0.58
N GLU A 29 -0.31 20.98 1.21
CA GLU A 29 -1.57 21.71 1.31
C GLU A 29 -1.73 22.34 2.70
N PRO A 30 -1.67 23.67 2.81
CA PRO A 30 -1.76 24.36 4.10
C PRO A 30 -3.15 24.27 4.77
N ASP A 31 -4.13 23.73 4.05
CA ASP A 31 -5.51 23.53 4.53
C ASP A 31 -5.69 22.20 5.29
N PHE A 32 -4.71 21.29 5.25
CA PHE A 32 -4.74 20.08 6.07
C PHE A 32 -4.11 20.32 7.44
N ASP A 33 -4.79 19.84 8.47
CA ASP A 33 -4.25 19.81 9.83
C ASP A 33 -3.17 18.72 9.94
N ASP A 34 -2.27 18.85 10.91
CA ASP A 34 -1.31 17.79 11.24
C ASP A 34 -2.05 16.50 11.60
N ASN A 35 -1.56 15.38 11.04
CA ASN A 35 -2.10 14.04 11.23
C ASN A 35 -3.52 13.86 10.64
N TYR A 36 -3.84 14.58 9.56
CA TYR A 36 -5.11 14.52 8.84
C TYR A 36 -5.38 13.12 8.25
N PHE A 37 -4.34 12.48 7.68
CA PHE A 37 -4.44 11.12 7.17
C PHE A 37 -3.98 10.11 8.23
N ASP A 38 -4.82 9.12 8.49
CA ASP A 38 -4.51 8.02 9.41
C ASP A 38 -4.25 6.70 8.67
N GLU A 39 -3.97 5.63 9.44
CA GLU A 39 -3.73 4.32 8.86
C GLU A 39 -4.95 3.74 8.13
N SER A 40 -6.17 4.17 8.48
CA SER A 40 -7.38 3.75 7.77
C SER A 40 -7.47 4.39 6.39
N ASP A 41 -7.01 5.64 6.23
CA ASP A 41 -6.91 6.30 4.93
C ASP A 41 -5.88 5.61 4.03
N VAL A 42 -4.73 5.22 4.60
CA VAL A 42 -3.68 4.46 3.91
C VAL A 42 -4.23 3.14 3.36
N ILE A 43 -4.94 2.38 4.20
CA ILE A 43 -5.54 1.09 3.80
C ILE A 43 -6.64 1.30 2.76
N SER A 44 -7.50 2.31 2.95
CA SER A 44 -8.60 2.62 2.02
C SER A 44 -8.07 3.01 0.64
N TYR A 45 -6.99 3.80 0.59
CA TYR A 45 -6.36 4.19 -0.66
C TYR A 45 -5.63 3.02 -1.33
N TYR A 46 -5.00 2.15 -0.53
CA TYR A 46 -4.44 0.89 -1.04
C TYR A 46 -5.51 0.03 -1.70
N ASP A 47 -6.65 -0.20 -1.05
CA ASP A 47 -7.74 -1.02 -1.60
C ASP A 47 -8.29 -0.42 -2.90
N PHE A 48 -8.42 0.90 -2.96
CA PHE A 48 -8.80 1.62 -4.17
C PHE A 48 -7.80 1.38 -5.32
N LEU A 49 -6.49 1.50 -5.06
CA LEU A 49 -5.46 1.29 -6.08
C LEU A 49 -5.42 -0.16 -6.58
N VAL A 50 -5.50 -1.14 -5.67
CA VAL A 50 -5.56 -2.56 -6.01
C VAL A 50 -6.78 -2.86 -6.87
N ASN A 51 -7.94 -2.29 -6.54
CA ASN A 51 -9.15 -2.47 -7.35
C ASN A 51 -9.03 -1.80 -8.73
N LYS A 52 -8.49 -0.58 -8.77
CA LYS A 52 -8.32 0.19 -10.00
C LYS A 52 -7.36 -0.49 -10.99
N TYR A 53 -6.28 -1.08 -10.51
CA TYR A 53 -5.24 -1.72 -11.33
C TYR A 53 -5.28 -3.25 -11.28
N GLN A 54 -6.40 -3.87 -10.91
CA GLN A 54 -6.52 -5.34 -10.74
C GLN A 54 -6.14 -6.16 -12.00
N ASP A 55 -6.37 -5.60 -13.19
CA ASP A 55 -6.04 -6.23 -14.46
C ASP A 55 -4.55 -6.09 -14.81
N GLU A 56 -3.88 -5.11 -14.21
CA GLU A 56 -2.51 -4.72 -14.52
C GLU A 56 -1.53 -5.16 -13.43
N TRP A 57 -1.96 -5.26 -12.18
CA TRP A 57 -1.13 -5.57 -11.03
C TRP A 57 -1.34 -6.98 -10.51
N VAL A 58 -0.26 -7.58 -10.01
CA VAL A 58 -0.25 -8.79 -9.18
C VAL A 58 0.31 -8.37 -7.84
N ILE A 59 -0.56 -8.28 -6.84
CA ILE A 59 -0.16 -7.93 -5.48
C ILE A 59 0.46 -9.15 -4.80
N ILE A 60 1.67 -8.99 -4.29
CA ILE A 60 2.33 -9.95 -3.42
C ILE A 60 2.14 -9.47 -1.99
N ASP A 61 1.40 -10.24 -1.20
CA ASP A 61 1.31 -10.01 0.24
C ASP A 61 2.57 -10.57 0.92
N ASP A 62 3.55 -9.68 1.11
CA ASP A 62 4.82 -9.95 1.77
C ASP A 62 4.85 -9.50 3.23
N ILE A 63 3.71 -9.01 3.72
CA ILE A 63 3.56 -8.60 5.11
C ILE A 63 3.19 -9.85 5.90
N ARG A 64 4.15 -10.37 6.66
CA ARG A 64 3.87 -11.48 7.59
C ARG A 64 2.89 -10.99 8.65
N GLU A 65 1.62 -11.39 8.52
CA GLU A 65 0.72 -11.43 9.67
C GLU A 65 1.34 -12.41 10.68
N GLY A 66 1.67 -11.93 11.88
CA GLY A 66 2.60 -12.58 12.80
C GLY A 66 2.32 -14.07 13.07
N GLY A 67 3.09 -14.93 12.43
CA GLY A 67 3.40 -16.28 12.91
C GLY A 67 4.79 -16.25 13.49
N SER A 68 4.91 -16.01 14.80
CA SER A 68 6.10 -16.39 15.54
C SER A 68 6.31 -17.87 15.30
N ASP A 69 7.33 -18.22 14.53
CA ASP A 69 7.92 -19.55 14.58
C ASP A 69 8.65 -19.61 15.93
N GLU A 70 7.89 -19.74 17.02
CA GLU A 70 8.41 -20.29 18.27
C GLU A 70 8.64 -21.77 18.00
N GLY A 71 9.75 -22.04 17.31
CA GLY A 71 10.29 -23.37 17.16
C GLY A 71 10.49 -23.97 18.55
N ALA A 72 9.55 -24.83 18.94
CA ALA A 72 9.72 -25.75 20.03
C ALA A 72 10.95 -26.62 19.75
N VAL A 73 12.02 -26.42 20.51
CA VAL A 73 13.14 -27.37 20.68
C VAL A 73 13.51 -27.46 22.15
#